data_AF-A0A8M3AXE0-F1
#
_entry.id   AF-A0A8M3AXE0-F1
#
_cell.length_a   1.000
_cell.length_b   1.000
_cell.length_c   1.000
_cell.angle_alpha   90.00
_cell.angle_beta   90.00
_cell.angle_gamma   90.00
#
_symmetry.space_group_name_H-M   'P 1'
#
loop_
_entity.id
_entity.type
_entity.pdbx_description
1 polymer ?
#
loop_
_entity_poly.entity_id
_entity_poly.type
_entity_poly.pdbx_seq_one_letter_code
_entity_poly.pdbx_strand_id
1 'polypeptide(L)'
;MGASYGKKKAYNIEQQSVKNGKHMNGVASAYADIQWEQPHQPKNPDPFGYPHREIPPLASYAPQPDYMTGDDDLIKPKKLINPVKASKSHQELHRELLLNHKRGAGVENKSELQRVLEQRKREQMIKQRKLEEEARRKISPLEQELLKRQQKLEELEKEQEKLEEDNCNAPEFVKVKENLRRTSFTSSGEKEV
;
A
#
# COMPACT_ATOMS: atom_id res chain seq x y z
N MET A 1 -2.91 56.01 3.72
CA MET A 1 -2.32 55.96 5.08
C MET A 1 -2.77 54.68 5.76
N GLY A 2 -1.84 53.91 6.35
CA GLY A 2 -2.13 52.72 7.16
C GLY A 2 -1.72 51.38 6.56
N ALA A 3 -0.42 51.15 6.37
CA ALA A 3 0.16 49.82 6.19
C ALA A 3 0.66 49.33 7.57
N SER A 4 0.21 48.15 8.01
CA SER A 4 0.75 47.50 9.22
C SER A 4 1.57 46.27 8.82
N TYR A 5 2.84 46.34 9.16
CA TYR A 5 3.93 45.46 8.78
C TYR A 5 3.85 44.08 9.45
N GLY A 6 4.12 43.03 8.67
CA GLY A 6 4.19 41.65 9.12
C GLY A 6 5.43 41.36 9.98
N LYS A 7 5.24 40.55 11.03
CA LYS A 7 6.35 40.00 11.82
C LYS A 7 6.85 38.71 11.18
N LYS A 8 8.10 38.71 10.71
CA LYS A 8 8.84 37.51 10.35
C LYS A 8 9.32 36.81 11.64
N LYS A 9 9.02 35.51 11.79
CA LYS A 9 9.72 34.63 12.72
C LYS A 9 10.86 33.95 11.94
N ALA A 10 12.09 34.14 12.41
CA ALA A 10 13.24 33.34 11.99
C ALA A 10 13.27 32.06 12.83
N TYR A 11 13.41 30.91 12.18
CA TYR A 11 13.71 29.64 12.86
C TYR A 11 15.07 29.18 12.33
N ASN A 12 16.02 29.06 13.24
CA ASN A 12 17.37 28.58 13.03
C ASN A 12 17.34 27.04 12.87
N ILE A 13 17.90 26.53 11.78
CA ILE A 13 18.14 25.11 11.53
C ILE A 13 19.58 24.81 11.95
N GLU A 14 19.76 24.41 13.20
CA GLU A 14 20.98 23.71 13.62
C GLU A 14 20.75 22.21 13.40
N GLN A 15 21.39 21.69 12.36
CA GLN A 15 21.56 20.27 12.12
C GLN A 15 22.58 19.74 13.15
N GLN A 16 22.10 19.10 14.21
CA GLN A 16 22.96 18.26 15.04
C GLN A 16 23.13 16.90 14.37
N SER A 17 24.27 16.72 13.71
CA SER A 17 24.80 15.44 13.25
C SER A 17 25.89 14.98 14.22
N VAL A 18 25.57 14.01 15.08
CA VAL A 18 26.54 13.16 15.79
C VAL A 18 25.92 11.76 15.90
N LYS A 19 26.27 10.84 14.99
CA LYS A 19 27.35 9.84 15.13
C LYS A 19 27.19 8.96 16.36
N ASN A 20 26.73 7.73 16.13
CA ASN A 20 27.04 6.45 16.78
C ASN A 20 26.14 5.41 16.05
N GLY A 21 26.59 4.37 15.35
CA GLY A 21 27.80 3.57 15.50
C GLY A 21 27.38 2.12 15.73
N LYS A 22 26.86 1.42 14.71
CA LYS A 22 26.92 -0.04 14.54
C LYS A 22 26.27 -0.50 13.23
N HIS A 23 27.11 -1.05 12.36
CA HIS A 23 26.73 -1.89 11.24
C HIS A 23 25.97 -3.11 11.75
N MET A 24 24.78 -3.37 11.20
CA MET A 24 24.20 -4.70 11.11
C MET A 24 23.57 -4.84 9.73
N ASN A 25 24.28 -5.53 8.84
CA ASN A 25 23.73 -6.05 7.61
C ASN A 25 22.77 -7.17 8.00
N GLY A 26 21.46 -6.92 7.93
CA GLY A 26 20.45 -7.88 8.33
C GLY A 26 19.16 -7.59 7.58
N VAL A 27 18.92 -8.37 6.52
CA VAL A 27 17.68 -8.38 5.75
C VAL A 27 16.61 -9.02 6.66
N ALA A 28 16.08 -8.25 7.62
CA ALA A 28 15.12 -8.75 8.59
C ALA A 28 13.71 -8.61 8.01
N SER A 29 13.23 -9.71 7.44
CA SER A 29 11.83 -9.95 7.06
C SER A 29 10.90 -9.56 8.22
N ALA A 30 10.05 -8.55 8.02
CA ALA A 30 9.10 -8.04 9.00
C ALA A 30 7.92 -8.99 9.29
N TYR A 31 8.08 -10.30 9.04
CA TYR A 31 7.01 -11.28 9.08
C TYR A 31 7.33 -12.55 9.90
N ALA A 32 8.45 -12.60 10.63
CA ALA A 32 8.90 -13.85 11.28
C ALA A 32 8.56 -14.02 12.78
N ASP A 33 8.23 -12.95 13.54
CA ASP A 33 8.01 -13.04 14.99
C ASP A 33 6.53 -13.00 15.41
N ILE A 34 5.67 -13.69 14.66
CA ILE A 34 4.33 -14.06 15.13
C ILE A 34 4.42 -15.42 15.81
N GLN A 35 5.38 -15.56 16.73
CA GLN A 35 5.38 -16.60 17.75
C GLN A 35 4.51 -16.10 18.90
N TRP A 36 3.19 -15.99 18.66
CA TRP A 36 2.27 -15.71 19.74
C TRP A 36 2.24 -16.93 20.64
N GLU A 37 2.86 -16.74 21.81
CA GLU A 37 2.78 -17.60 22.97
C GLU A 37 1.39 -18.23 23.08
N GLN A 38 1.37 -19.56 23.22
CA GLN A 38 0.18 -20.28 23.67
C GLN A 38 -0.34 -19.58 24.93
N PRO A 39 -1.51 -18.93 24.90
CA PRO A 39 -2.14 -18.55 26.14
C PRO A 39 -2.64 -19.85 26.75
N HIS A 40 -2.02 -20.27 27.85
CA HIS A 40 -2.58 -21.28 28.74
C HIS A 40 -4.08 -20.98 28.90
N GLN A 41 -4.92 -21.87 28.34
CA GLN A 41 -6.38 -21.75 28.38
C GLN A 41 -6.85 -21.61 29.84
N PRO A 42 -7.38 -20.46 30.27
CA PRO A 42 -8.22 -20.44 31.44
C PRO A 42 -9.56 -21.02 31.01
N LYS A 43 -9.92 -22.13 31.64
CA LYS A 43 -11.25 -22.76 31.59
C LYS A 43 -12.31 -21.67 31.80
N ASN A 44 -12.93 -21.18 30.73
CA ASN A 44 -14.12 -20.35 30.82
C ASN A 44 -15.34 -21.23 30.53
N PRO A 45 -16.27 -21.41 31.48
CA PRO A 45 -17.49 -22.15 31.24
C PRO A 45 -18.37 -21.35 30.26
N ASP A 46 -18.93 -22.03 29.28
CA ASP A 46 -19.87 -21.46 28.31
C ASP A 46 -20.98 -20.64 29.03
N PRO A 47 -21.15 -19.34 28.71
CA PRO A 47 -22.28 -18.54 29.21
C PRO A 47 -23.65 -19.00 28.70
N PHE A 48 -23.68 -19.97 27.78
CA PHE A 48 -24.87 -20.68 27.33
C PHE A 48 -24.63 -22.18 27.48
N GLY A 49 -24.76 -22.69 28.71
CA GLY A 49 -24.54 -24.08 29.06
C GLY A 49 -25.54 -25.04 28.41
N TYR A 50 -25.33 -25.38 27.13
CA TYR A 50 -25.89 -26.59 26.57
C TYR A 50 -24.98 -27.75 26.98
N PRO A 51 -25.46 -28.71 27.80
CA PRO A 51 -24.70 -29.91 28.07
C PRO A 51 -24.52 -30.64 26.73
N HIS A 52 -23.26 -30.86 26.33
CA HIS A 52 -22.95 -31.87 25.32
C HIS A 52 -23.39 -33.21 25.90
N ARG A 53 -24.63 -33.60 25.58
CA ARG A 53 -25.25 -34.81 26.08
C ARG A 53 -24.64 -35.96 25.27
N GLU A 54 -23.46 -36.40 25.70
CA GLU A 54 -22.97 -37.75 25.46
C GLU A 54 -24.03 -38.67 26.10
N ILE A 55 -25.02 -39.13 25.32
CA ILE A 55 -26.02 -40.09 25.78
C ILE A 55 -25.32 -41.46 25.77
N PRO A 56 -25.01 -42.07 26.93
CA PRO A 56 -24.45 -43.42 26.95
C PRO A 56 -25.56 -44.41 26.55
N PRO A 57 -25.23 -45.52 25.85
CA PRO A 57 -26.23 -46.47 25.37
C PRO A 57 -26.81 -47.26 26.54
N LEU A 58 -27.84 -46.72 27.19
CA LEU A 58 -28.54 -47.40 28.27
C LEU A 58 -29.57 -48.39 27.68
N ALA A 59 -29.08 -49.61 27.44
CA ALA A 59 -29.78 -50.88 27.55
C ALA A 59 -31.29 -50.91 27.22
N SER A 60 -31.61 -51.14 25.94
CA SER A 60 -32.95 -51.48 25.46
C SER A 60 -33.12 -53.02 25.44
N TYR A 61 -33.54 -53.63 26.55
CA TYR A 61 -34.06 -55.01 26.60
C TYR A 61 -35.60 -55.07 26.54
N ALA A 62 -36.24 -54.05 25.98
CA ALA A 62 -37.67 -54.10 25.69
C ALA A 62 -37.89 -54.64 24.26
N PRO A 63 -38.69 -55.70 24.06
CA PRO A 63 -39.05 -56.15 22.72
C PRO A 63 -39.81 -55.02 22.03
N GLN A 64 -39.19 -54.40 21.02
CA GLN A 64 -39.84 -53.43 20.15
C GLN A 64 -40.95 -54.18 19.40
N PRO A 65 -42.22 -53.76 19.49
CA PRO A 65 -43.29 -54.47 18.83
C PRO A 65 -43.14 -54.30 17.32
N ASP A 66 -43.35 -55.39 16.59
CA ASP A 66 -43.24 -55.48 15.13
C ASP A 66 -44.41 -54.74 14.46
N TYR A 67 -44.39 -53.41 14.54
CA TYR A 67 -45.28 -52.57 13.75
C TYR A 67 -44.68 -52.40 12.36
N MET A 68 -45.05 -53.32 11.48
CA MET A 68 -45.21 -53.16 10.04
C MET A 68 -44.48 -51.94 9.44
N THR A 69 -43.33 -52.23 8.86
CA THR A 69 -42.73 -51.60 7.68
C THR A 69 -43.74 -50.75 6.88
N GLY A 70 -43.82 -49.45 7.21
CA GLY A 70 -44.69 -48.48 6.54
C GLY A 70 -44.30 -47.04 6.81
N ASP A 71 -43.05 -46.81 7.25
CA ASP A 71 -42.58 -45.53 7.76
C ASP A 71 -41.97 -44.61 6.68
N ASP A 72 -42.17 -44.96 5.41
CA ASP A 72 -41.74 -44.14 4.26
C ASP A 72 -42.71 -42.98 3.95
N ASP A 73 -43.92 -42.99 4.53
CA ASP A 73 -44.93 -41.92 4.37
C ASP A 73 -44.94 -40.89 5.53
N LEU A 74 -44.09 -41.02 6.54
CA LEU A 74 -43.99 -40.02 7.61
C LEU A 74 -43.14 -38.82 7.20
N ILE A 75 -43.73 -37.63 7.26
CA ILE A 75 -43.01 -36.36 7.06
C ILE A 75 -41.97 -36.19 8.16
N LYS A 76 -40.69 -36.38 7.82
CA LYS A 76 -39.57 -36.17 8.73
C LYS A 76 -39.35 -34.66 8.94
N PRO A 77 -39.29 -34.17 10.19
CA PRO A 77 -39.06 -32.75 10.45
C PRO A 77 -37.70 -32.33 9.86
N LYS A 78 -37.73 -31.36 8.93
CA LYS A 78 -36.54 -30.78 8.31
C LYS A 78 -35.99 -29.68 9.19
N LYS A 79 -34.69 -29.70 9.48
CA LYS A 79 -34.03 -28.61 10.21
C LYS A 79 -34.07 -27.33 9.36
N LEU A 80 -34.79 -26.32 9.84
CA LEU A 80 -34.79 -25.00 9.21
C LEU A 80 -33.40 -24.37 9.34
N ILE A 81 -32.95 -23.73 8.26
CA ILE A 81 -31.65 -23.06 8.22
C ILE A 81 -31.78 -21.75 9.00
N ASN A 82 -30.89 -21.54 9.97
CA ASN A 82 -30.86 -20.31 10.75
C ASN A 82 -30.38 -19.13 9.85
N PRO A 83 -31.18 -18.06 9.66
CA PRO A 83 -30.83 -16.95 8.76
C PRO A 83 -29.56 -16.20 9.17
N VAL A 84 -29.30 -16.09 10.48
CA VAL A 84 -28.06 -15.49 11.02
C VAL A 84 -26.83 -16.32 10.63
N LYS A 85 -26.98 -17.65 10.64
CA LYS A 85 -25.90 -18.56 10.21
C LYS A 85 -25.84 -18.72 8.69
N ALA A 86 -26.93 -18.50 7.95
CA ALA A 86 -26.91 -18.49 6.49
C ALA A 86 -26.20 -17.25 5.91
N SER A 87 -26.33 -16.10 6.57
CA SER A 87 -25.73 -14.85 6.10
C SER A 87 -24.26 -14.73 6.48
N LYS A 88 -23.35 -14.86 5.50
CA LYS A 88 -21.92 -14.60 5.69
C LYS A 88 -21.64 -13.18 6.19
N SER A 89 -22.39 -12.19 5.70
CA SER A 89 -22.25 -10.78 6.09
C SER A 89 -22.52 -10.59 7.59
N HIS A 90 -23.60 -11.15 8.11
CA HIS A 90 -23.92 -11.03 9.52
C HIS A 90 -22.89 -11.75 10.41
N GLN A 91 -22.43 -12.94 9.97
CA GLN A 91 -21.36 -13.64 10.69
C GLN A 91 -20.05 -12.86 10.69
N GLU A 92 -19.68 -12.20 9.58
CA GLU A 92 -18.49 -11.36 9.51
C GLU A 92 -18.59 -10.17 10.46
N LEU A 93 -19.75 -9.50 10.48
CA LEU A 93 -19.99 -8.42 11.42
C LEU A 93 -19.83 -8.90 12.88
N HIS A 94 -20.39 -10.07 13.22
CA HIS A 94 -20.22 -10.64 14.56
C HIS A 94 -18.74 -10.94 14.88
N ARG A 95 -17.96 -11.45 13.92
CA ARG A 95 -16.52 -11.64 14.07
C ARG A 95 -15.80 -10.32 14.32
N GLU A 96 -16.07 -9.29 13.52
CA GLU A 96 -15.47 -7.96 13.66
C GLU A 96 -15.77 -7.34 15.03
N LEU A 97 -17.03 -7.37 15.46
CA LEU A 97 -17.45 -6.85 16.76
C LEU A 97 -16.77 -7.58 17.92
N LEU A 98 -16.69 -8.92 17.86
CA LEU A 98 -15.94 -9.70 18.86
C LEU A 98 -14.45 -9.35 18.86
N LEU A 99 -13.85 -9.15 17.69
CA LEU A 99 -12.45 -8.75 17.56
C LEU A 99 -12.21 -7.35 18.14
N ASN A 100 -13.13 -6.40 17.90
CA ASN A 100 -13.04 -5.05 18.44
C ASN A 100 -13.16 -5.07 19.98
N HIS A 101 -14.08 -5.87 20.52
CA HIS A 101 -14.21 -6.06 21.96
C HIS A 101 -12.96 -6.72 22.58
N LYS A 102 -12.48 -7.83 22.00
CA LYS A 102 -11.28 -8.55 22.48
C LYS A 102 -10.01 -7.71 22.39
N ARG A 103 -9.86 -6.89 21.35
CA ARG A 103 -8.72 -5.97 21.18
C ARG A 103 -8.86 -4.68 21.99
N GLY A 104 -9.94 -4.51 22.76
CA GLY A 104 -10.20 -3.27 23.49
C GLY A 104 -10.33 -2.05 22.58
N ALA A 105 -10.62 -2.25 21.29
CA ALA A 105 -10.77 -1.20 20.27
C ALA A 105 -12.13 -0.49 20.39
N GLY A 106 -12.60 -0.28 21.62
CA GLY A 106 -13.78 0.53 21.90
C GLY A 106 -13.45 1.99 21.65
N VAL A 107 -13.83 2.51 20.49
CA VAL A 107 -13.88 3.96 20.21
C VAL A 107 -14.68 4.68 21.31
N GLU A 108 -15.61 3.98 21.96
CA GLU A 108 -16.54 4.54 22.95
C GLU A 108 -16.04 4.48 24.41
N ASN A 109 -15.12 3.59 24.76
CA ASN A 109 -14.65 3.43 26.16
C ASN A 109 -13.49 4.37 26.53
N LYS A 110 -12.95 5.12 25.56
CA LYS A 110 -11.85 6.06 25.81
C LYS A 110 -12.39 7.33 26.46
N SER A 111 -11.71 7.82 27.49
CA SER A 111 -12.03 9.13 28.06
C SER A 111 -11.91 10.23 27.00
N GLU A 112 -12.67 11.32 27.16
CA GLU A 112 -12.66 12.46 26.22
C GLU A 112 -11.24 13.00 26.01
N LEU A 113 -10.45 13.13 27.09
CA LEU A 113 -9.06 13.55 27.03
C LEU A 113 -8.20 12.59 26.19
N GLN A 114 -8.33 11.28 26.40
CA GLN A 114 -7.58 10.29 25.62
C GLN A 114 -7.95 10.38 24.13
N ARG A 115 -9.24 10.53 23.81
CA ARG A 115 -9.72 10.71 22.44
C ARG A 115 -9.11 11.94 21.78
N VAL A 116 -9.10 13.09 22.48
CA VAL A 116 -8.50 14.34 21.99
C VAL A 116 -6.98 14.22 21.80
N LEU A 117 -6.27 13.56 22.73
CA LEU A 117 -4.82 13.35 22.60
C LEU A 117 -4.47 12.43 21.42
N GLU A 118 -5.21 11.34 21.23
CA GLU A 118 -5.04 10.43 20.09
C GLU A 118 -5.35 11.15 18.77
N GLN A 119 -6.44 11.91 18.72
CA GLN A 119 -6.79 12.75 17.58
C GLN A 119 -5.68 13.75 17.27
N ARG A 120 -5.18 14.48 18.26
CA ARG A 120 -4.08 15.44 18.11
C ARG A 120 -2.82 14.77 17.58
N LYS A 121 -2.45 13.59 18.10
CA LYS A 121 -1.29 12.82 17.61
C LYS A 121 -1.48 12.41 16.15
N ARG A 122 -2.68 11.95 15.77
CA ARG A 122 -3.03 11.60 14.40
C ARG A 122 -2.94 12.82 13.47
N GLU A 123 -3.51 13.94 13.87
CA GLU A 123 -3.48 15.20 13.11
C GLU A 123 -2.05 15.72 12.93
N GLN A 124 -1.20 15.61 13.96
CA GLN A 124 0.22 15.96 13.87
C GLN A 124 0.95 15.10 12.83
N MET A 125 0.77 13.78 12.85
CA MET A 125 1.38 12.89 11.86
C MET A 125 0.89 13.20 10.44
N ILE A 126 -0.41 13.46 10.27
CA ILE A 126 -0.99 13.86 8.98
C ILE A 126 -0.38 15.19 8.50
N LYS A 127 -0.25 16.16 9.40
CA LYS A 127 0.35 17.47 9.08
C LYS A 127 1.82 17.34 8.71
N GLN A 128 2.59 16.54 9.44
CA GLN A 128 3.99 16.26 9.11
C GLN A 128 4.11 15.61 7.73
N ARG A 129 3.34 14.54 7.47
CA ARG A 129 3.31 13.87 6.18
C ARG A 129 2.93 14.83 5.04
N LYS A 130 1.95 15.72 5.26
CA LYS A 130 1.57 16.74 4.27
C LYS A 130 2.70 17.73 4.00
N LEU A 131 3.46 18.16 5.02
CA LEU A 131 4.61 19.05 4.82
C LEU A 131 5.75 18.36 4.08
N GLU A 132 6.06 17.10 4.42
CA GLU A 132 7.02 16.28 3.70
C GLU A 132 6.59 16.03 2.25
N GLU A 133 5.30 15.75 2.04
CA GLU A 133 4.74 15.57 0.71
C GLU A 133 4.71 16.88 -0.08
N GLU A 134 4.38 18.02 0.53
CA GLU A 134 4.43 19.34 -0.12
C GLU A 134 5.87 19.70 -0.50
N ALA A 135 6.86 19.41 0.36
CA ALA A 135 8.27 19.56 0.06
C ALA A 135 8.73 18.64 -1.08
N ARG A 136 8.14 17.45 -1.22
CA ARG A 136 8.38 16.54 -2.35
C ARG A 136 7.61 16.91 -3.63
N ARG A 137 6.40 17.45 -3.50
CA ARG A 137 5.49 17.79 -4.62
C ARG A 137 5.91 19.09 -5.30
N LYS A 138 6.37 20.08 -4.52
CA LYS A 138 7.03 21.26 -5.07
C LYS A 138 8.41 20.83 -5.51
N ILE A 139 8.48 20.26 -6.72
CA ILE A 139 9.73 20.08 -7.46
C ILE A 139 10.55 21.35 -7.26
N SER A 140 11.75 21.21 -6.69
CA SER A 140 12.60 22.36 -6.37
C SER A 140 12.75 23.24 -7.60
N PRO A 141 12.77 24.59 -7.51
CA PRO A 141 12.95 25.45 -8.69
C PRO A 141 14.13 25.03 -9.57
N LEU A 142 15.21 24.51 -8.96
CA LEU A 142 16.35 23.92 -9.65
C LEU A 142 15.99 22.63 -10.38
N GLU A 143 15.23 21.74 -9.75
CA GLU A 143 14.80 20.47 -10.33
C GLU A 143 13.81 20.69 -11.49
N GLN A 144 12.99 21.73 -11.44
CA GLN A 144 12.16 22.15 -12.59
C GLN A 144 13.03 22.58 -13.77
N GLU A 145 14.09 23.35 -13.52
CA GLU A 145 15.02 23.78 -14.57
C GLU A 145 15.82 22.60 -15.14
N LEU A 146 16.25 21.66 -14.29
CA LEU A 146 16.89 20.42 -14.73
C LEU A 146 15.96 19.59 -15.61
N LEU A 147 14.67 19.47 -15.25
CA LEU A 147 13.69 18.75 -16.06
C LEU A 147 13.49 19.41 -17.43
N LYS A 148 13.38 20.75 -17.48
CA LYS A 148 13.29 21.49 -18.75
C LYS A 148 14.55 21.30 -19.60
N ARG A 149 15.74 21.34 -18.99
CA ARG A 149 17.00 21.11 -19.70
C ARG A 149 17.07 19.69 -20.24
N GLN A 150 16.65 18.70 -19.45
CA GLN A 150 16.59 17.30 -19.87
C GLN A 150 15.66 17.14 -21.08
N GLN A 151 14.43 17.67 -21.00
CA GLN A 151 13.47 17.64 -22.11
C GLN A 151 14.05 18.25 -23.38
N LYS A 152 14.71 19.41 -23.27
CA LYS A 152 15.36 20.06 -24.42
C LYS A 152 16.50 19.22 -25.01
N LEU A 153 17.28 18.54 -24.18
CA LEU A 153 18.36 17.66 -24.65
C LEU A 153 17.80 16.42 -25.35
N GLU A 154 16.74 15.81 -24.80
CA GLU A 154 16.05 14.67 -25.39
C GLU A 154 15.41 15.03 -26.75
N GLU A 155 14.84 16.22 -26.88
CA GLU A 155 14.34 16.74 -28.16
C GLU A 155 15.46 16.89 -29.20
N LEU A 156 16.62 17.43 -28.81
CA LEU A 156 17.78 17.59 -29.70
C LEU A 156 18.39 16.24 -30.11
N GLU A 157 18.49 15.30 -29.17
CA GLU A 157 18.99 13.95 -29.44
C GLU A 157 18.08 13.22 -30.43
N LYS A 158 16.76 13.34 -30.26
CA LYS A 158 15.78 12.79 -31.19
C LYS A 158 15.83 13.44 -32.58
N GLU A 159 16.05 14.74 -32.66
CA GLU A 159 16.24 15.43 -33.94
C GLU A 159 17.53 14.98 -34.64
N GLN A 160 18.62 14.82 -33.88
CA GLN A 160 19.88 14.29 -34.40
C GLN A 160 19.74 12.84 -34.88
N GLU A 161 19.14 11.95 -34.09
CA GLU A 161 18.87 10.57 -34.48
C GLU A 161 18.05 10.51 -35.78
N LYS A 162 17.01 11.35 -35.89
CA LYS A 162 16.22 11.46 -37.11
C LYS A 162 17.04 11.96 -38.30
N LEU A 163 17.94 12.94 -38.11
CA LEU A 163 18.83 13.41 -39.16
C LEU A 163 19.85 12.35 -39.59
N GLU A 164 20.36 11.55 -38.65
CA GLU A 164 21.26 10.43 -38.91
C GLU A 164 20.55 9.30 -39.64
N GLU A 165 19.31 8.97 -39.27
CA GLU A 165 18.45 8.00 -39.95
C GLU A 165 18.13 8.47 -41.39
N ASP A 166 17.71 9.73 -41.55
CA ASP A 166 17.46 10.34 -42.86
C ASP A 166 18.75 10.34 -43.73
N ASN A 167 19.94 10.54 -43.13
CA ASN A 167 21.23 10.42 -43.83
C ASN A 167 21.59 8.97 -44.21
N CYS A 168 21.31 8.00 -43.33
CA CYS A 168 21.56 6.58 -43.59
C CYS A 168 20.64 6.05 -44.69
N ASN A 169 19.38 6.50 -44.71
CA ASN A 169 18.38 6.15 -45.71
C ASN A 169 18.59 6.88 -47.05
N ALA A 170 19.35 7.98 -47.07
CA ALA A 170 19.62 8.73 -48.28
C ALA A 170 20.50 7.92 -49.26
N PRO A 171 20.12 7.87 -50.56
CA PRO A 171 20.92 7.23 -51.59
C PRO A 171 22.36 7.77 -51.64
N GLU A 172 23.32 6.90 -51.97
CA GLU A 172 24.76 7.22 -51.93
C GLU A 172 25.14 8.47 -52.74
N PHE A 173 24.53 8.66 -53.91
CA PHE A 173 24.77 9.85 -54.76
C PHE A 173 24.39 11.17 -54.06
N VAL A 174 23.42 11.16 -53.14
CA VAL A 174 23.02 12.34 -52.36
C VAL A 174 24.09 12.66 -51.32
N LYS A 175 24.63 11.64 -50.64
CA LYS A 175 25.68 11.77 -49.62
C LYS A 175 26.97 12.35 -50.18
N VAL A 176 27.35 11.96 -51.41
CA VAL A 176 28.57 12.47 -52.05
C VAL A 176 28.41 13.84 -52.73
N LYS A 177 27.17 14.32 -52.94
CA LYS A 177 26.92 15.59 -53.65
C LYS A 177 27.56 16.79 -52.95
N GLU A 178 27.47 16.89 -51.63
CA GLU A 178 28.09 18.01 -50.89
C GLU A 178 29.62 17.92 -50.90
N ASN A 179 30.18 16.72 -50.81
CA ASN A 179 31.63 16.51 -50.92
C ASN A 179 32.15 17.03 -52.26
N LEU A 180 31.46 16.72 -53.36
CA LEU A 180 31.81 17.21 -54.69
C LEU A 180 31.60 18.73 -54.84
N ARG A 181 30.60 19.31 -54.16
CA ARG A 181 30.41 20.77 -54.13
C ARG A 181 31.60 21.46 -53.45
N ARG A 182 32.07 20.93 -52.31
CA ARG A 182 33.18 21.50 -51.54
C ARG A 182 34.51 21.42 -52.29
N THR A 183 34.77 20.35 -53.04
CA THR A 183 36.04 20.19 -53.77
C THR A 183 36.21 21.18 -54.93
N SER A 184 35.11 21.68 -55.51
CA SER A 184 35.18 22.67 -56.61
C SER A 184 35.74 24.05 -56.19
N PHE A 185 35.71 24.39 -54.90
CA PHE A 185 36.20 25.68 -54.39
C PHE A 185 37.63 25.64 -53.85
N THR A 186 38.27 24.47 -53.78
CA THR A 186 39.61 24.32 -53.18
C THR A 186 40.71 23.94 -54.18
N SER A 187 40.44 23.94 -55.49
CA SER A 187 41.38 23.45 -56.51
C SER A 187 41.99 24.54 -57.43
N SER A 188 41.85 25.83 -57.12
CA SER A 188 42.34 26.93 -57.97
C SER A 188 43.58 27.66 -57.45
N GLY A 189 44.43 27.02 -56.64
CA GLY A 189 45.70 27.60 -56.20
C GLY A 189 46.78 26.54 -56.15
N GLU A 190 47.85 26.75 -56.95
CA GLU A 190 49.15 26.05 -56.99
C GLU A 190 49.46 25.46 -58.38
N LYS A 191 50.09 26.28 -59.25
CA LYS A 191 51.13 25.91 -60.26
C LYS A 191 51.48 27.10 -61.16
N GLU A 192 52.49 27.88 -60.76
CA GLU A 192 53.38 28.65 -61.67
C GLU A 192 54.78 28.69 -61.04
N VAL A 193 55.69 27.83 -61.54
CA VAL A 193 57.16 27.97 -61.57
C VAL A 193 57.63 27.29 -62.84
#